data_AF-A0A6P8EEN8-F1
#
_entry.id   AF-A0A6P8EEN8-F1
#
_cell.length_a   1.000
_cell.length_b   1.000
_cell.length_c   1.000
_cell.angle_alpha   90.00
_cell.angle_beta   90.00
_cell.angle_gamma   90.00
#
_symmetry.space_group_name_H-M   'P 1'
#
loop_
_entity.id
_entity.type
_entity.pdbx_description
1 polymer ?
#
loop_
_entity_poly.entity_id
_entity_poly.type
_entity_poly.pdbx_seq_one_letter_code
_entity_poly.pdbx_strand_id
1 'polypeptide(L)'
;MKLSIVISICALLYFSGHTLATSRRRIRVDCHQFKSYGSHCPEEYKPLCGSDGVTYANDCKYCAACREKGSRILVRHRGECKEKKQQPLETEPLSVDCQQFKSYGSYCTLEYNPLCGSNGVTYSNDCNFCAAKREKGSRILVRHRGECKEKKQQPLETEPLSVDCQQFKSYG
;
A
#
# COMPACT_ATOMS: atom_id res chain seq x y z
N MET A 1 29.31 32.33 -31.99
CA MET A 1 28.69 31.72 -30.79
C MET A 1 29.77 31.53 -29.74
N LYS A 2 29.68 32.20 -28.59
CA LYS A 2 30.75 32.22 -27.58
C LYS A 2 30.87 30.83 -26.93
N LEU A 3 32.08 30.28 -26.87
CA LEU A 3 32.40 28.96 -26.29
C LEU A 3 31.80 28.75 -24.89
N SER A 4 31.67 29.84 -24.13
CA SER A 4 31.03 29.90 -22.82
C SER A 4 29.52 29.56 -22.82
N ILE A 5 28.80 29.81 -23.91
CA ILE A 5 27.37 29.46 -24.04
C ILE A 5 27.22 27.94 -24.22
N VAL A 6 28.13 27.31 -24.96
CA VAL A 6 28.09 25.85 -25.23
C VAL A 6 28.37 25.05 -23.96
N ILE A 7 29.36 25.47 -23.17
CA ILE A 7 29.70 24.81 -21.89
C ILE A 7 28.53 24.89 -20.90
N SER A 8 27.83 26.02 -20.85
CA SER A 8 26.67 26.22 -19.98
C SER A 8 25.49 25.32 -20.35
N ILE A 9 25.21 25.17 -21.65
CA ILE A 9 24.14 24.27 -22.15
C ILE A 9 24.49 22.81 -21.85
N CYS A 10 25.74 22.38 -22.05
CA CYS A 10 26.17 21.01 -21.74
C CYS A 10 26.05 20.68 -20.25
N ALA A 11 26.40 21.62 -19.36
CA ALA A 11 26.26 21.43 -17.92
C ALA A 11 24.79 21.26 -17.50
N LEU A 12 23.89 22.11 -18.01
CA LEU A 12 22.44 22.03 -17.72
C LEU A 12 21.83 20.71 -18.22
N LEU A 13 22.25 20.22 -19.38
CA LEU A 13 21.84 18.91 -19.89
C LEU A 13 22.38 17.76 -19.03
N TYR A 14 23.62 17.86 -18.53
CA TYR A 14 24.21 16.89 -17.61
C TYR A 14 23.45 16.80 -16.28
N PHE A 15 23.06 17.94 -15.70
CA PHE A 15 22.29 17.98 -14.45
C PHE A 15 20.86 17.44 -14.62
N SER A 16 20.24 17.64 -15.79
CA SER A 16 18.93 17.06 -16.08
C SER A 16 18.95 15.54 -16.31
N GLY A 17 20.14 14.96 -16.58
CA GLY A 17 20.33 13.53 -16.81
C GLY A 17 20.54 12.68 -15.55
N HIS A 18 20.84 13.30 -14.40
CA HIS A 18 20.95 12.58 -13.12
C HIS A 18 19.60 12.44 -12.44
N THR A 19 18.70 11.67 -13.03
CA THR A 19 17.60 11.06 -12.28
C THR A 19 18.23 10.10 -11.28
N LEU A 20 18.37 10.52 -10.02
CA LEU A 20 18.65 9.63 -8.89
C LEU A 20 17.52 8.60 -8.85
N ALA A 21 17.71 7.49 -9.55
CA ALA A 21 16.88 6.31 -9.41
C ALA A 21 17.01 5.86 -7.95
N THR A 22 16.09 6.33 -7.11
CA THR A 22 15.98 5.87 -5.73
C THR A 22 15.69 4.38 -5.80
N SER A 23 16.74 3.57 -5.65
CA SER A 23 16.64 2.11 -5.68
C SER A 23 15.83 1.68 -4.46
N ARG A 24 14.52 1.46 -4.68
CA ARG A 24 13.60 0.93 -3.66
C ARG A 24 14.10 -0.46 -3.28
N ARG A 25 14.49 -0.65 -2.01
CA ARG A 25 14.93 -1.97 -1.50
C ARG A 25 13.77 -2.96 -1.61
N ARG A 26 13.99 -4.04 -2.35
CA ARG A 26 13.03 -5.12 -2.63
C ARG A 26 13.15 -6.21 -1.57
N ILE A 27 12.04 -6.85 -1.19
CA ILE A 27 12.07 -8.11 -0.44
C ILE A 27 12.52 -9.20 -1.43
N ARG A 28 13.75 -9.70 -1.25
CA ARG A 28 14.31 -10.78 -2.06
C ARG A 28 14.35 -12.06 -1.21
N VAL A 29 13.91 -13.16 -1.81
CA VAL A 29 14.09 -14.51 -1.28
C VAL A 29 15.14 -15.19 -2.15
N ASP A 30 16.22 -15.67 -1.53
CA ASP A 30 17.29 -16.37 -2.21
C ASP A 30 16.97 -17.86 -2.30
N CYS A 31 16.41 -18.28 -3.43
CA CYS A 31 16.06 -19.67 -3.67
C CYS A 31 17.26 -20.59 -3.97
N HIS A 32 18.48 -20.07 -4.13
CA HIS A 32 19.65 -20.91 -4.36
C HIS A 32 19.94 -21.80 -3.13
N GLN A 33 19.70 -21.27 -1.94
CA GLN A 33 19.94 -21.97 -0.66
C GLN A 33 19.05 -23.21 -0.49
N PHE A 34 17.92 -23.27 -1.18
CA PHE A 34 16.96 -24.37 -1.09
C PHE A 34 17.05 -25.33 -2.29
N LYS A 35 18.10 -25.25 -3.11
CA LYS A 35 18.24 -26.09 -4.33
C LYS A 35 18.24 -27.59 -4.02
N SER A 36 18.86 -28.00 -2.91
CA SER A 36 18.95 -29.40 -2.46
C SER A 36 17.74 -29.88 -1.64
N TYR A 37 16.87 -28.97 -1.20
CA TYR A 37 15.82 -29.29 -0.23
C TYR A 37 14.68 -30.15 -0.83
N GLY A 38 14.54 -30.22 -2.15
CA GLY A 38 13.48 -31.02 -2.79
C GLY A 38 12.11 -30.71 -2.18
N SER A 39 11.49 -31.72 -1.56
CA SER A 39 10.24 -31.61 -0.78
C SER A 39 10.43 -31.38 0.74
N HIS A 40 11.66 -31.49 1.26
CA HIS A 40 12.00 -31.45 2.68
C HIS A 40 12.38 -30.04 3.15
N CYS A 41 11.40 -29.14 3.26
CA CYS A 41 11.61 -27.83 3.87
C CYS A 41 11.56 -27.88 5.41
N PRO A 42 12.30 -26.99 6.11
CA PRO A 42 12.15 -26.83 7.56
C PRO A 42 10.72 -26.43 7.94
N GLU A 43 10.30 -26.82 9.14
CA GLU A 43 8.98 -26.49 9.71
C GLU A 43 8.95 -25.11 10.40
N GLU A 44 9.99 -24.28 10.22
CA GLU A 44 9.98 -22.93 10.78
C GLU A 44 8.87 -22.07 10.15
N TYR A 45 8.13 -21.35 10.99
CA TYR A 45 7.03 -20.49 10.55
C TYR A 45 7.49 -19.03 10.46
N LYS A 46 7.87 -18.62 9.25
CA LYS A 46 8.28 -17.24 8.90
C LYS A 46 7.55 -16.86 7.61
N PRO A 47 6.23 -16.62 7.68
CA PRO A 47 5.41 -16.61 6.49
C PRO A 47 5.71 -15.41 5.59
N LEU A 48 5.33 -15.56 4.33
CA LEU A 48 5.34 -14.50 3.33
C LEU A 48 4.13 -14.63 2.41
N CYS A 49 3.66 -13.49 1.90
CA CYS A 49 2.52 -13.44 0.99
C CYS A 49 2.99 -13.34 -0.46
N GLY A 50 2.59 -14.31 -1.29
CA GLY A 50 2.84 -14.31 -2.72
C GLY A 50 1.93 -13.38 -3.51
N SER A 51 2.34 -13.03 -4.73
CA SER A 51 1.54 -12.26 -5.69
C SER A 51 0.30 -13.02 -6.15
N ASP A 52 0.31 -14.35 -6.03
CA ASP A 52 -0.82 -15.24 -6.26
C ASP A 52 -1.80 -15.30 -5.09
N GLY A 53 -1.57 -14.52 -4.02
CA GLY A 53 -2.43 -14.46 -2.84
C GLY A 53 -2.26 -15.67 -1.91
N VAL A 54 -1.24 -16.49 -2.12
CA VAL A 54 -0.94 -17.65 -1.28
C VAL A 54 0.03 -17.26 -0.16
N THR A 55 -0.31 -17.65 1.06
CA THR A 55 0.62 -17.63 2.19
C THR A 55 1.57 -18.81 2.11
N TYR A 56 2.87 -18.53 2.06
CA TYR A 56 3.89 -19.57 2.15
C TYR A 56 4.45 -19.56 3.57
N ALA A 57 4.49 -20.73 4.21
CA ALA A 57 4.93 -20.86 5.61
C ALA A 57 6.36 -20.36 5.85
N ASN A 58 7.22 -20.46 4.85
CA ASN A 58 8.59 -19.93 4.84
C ASN A 58 9.16 -19.81 3.42
N ASP A 59 10.35 -19.23 3.32
CA ASP A 59 11.11 -19.03 2.08
C ASP A 59 11.35 -20.35 1.31
N CYS A 60 11.60 -21.47 2.01
CA CYS A 60 11.81 -22.77 1.36
C CYS A 60 10.54 -23.26 0.65
N LYS A 61 9.39 -23.25 1.35
CA LYS A 61 8.09 -23.66 0.76
C LYS A 61 7.68 -22.74 -0.38
N TYR A 62 7.99 -21.44 -0.30
CA TYR A 62 7.83 -20.50 -1.42
C TYR A 62 8.68 -20.88 -2.64
N CYS A 63 9.97 -21.16 -2.44
CA CYS A 63 10.88 -21.54 -3.52
C CYS A 63 10.49 -22.88 -4.16
N ALA A 64 10.03 -23.86 -3.36
CA ALA A 64 9.52 -25.13 -3.87
C ALA A 64 8.30 -24.92 -4.78
N ALA A 65 7.31 -24.14 -4.34
CA ALA A 65 6.12 -23.84 -5.13
C ALA A 65 6.42 -23.01 -6.39
N CYS A 66 7.35 -22.07 -6.32
CA CYS A 66 7.83 -21.28 -7.48
C CYS A 66 8.47 -22.20 -8.55
N ARG A 67 9.22 -23.23 -8.14
CA ARG A 67 9.80 -24.23 -9.06
C ARG A 67 8.73 -25.13 -9.68
N GLU A 68 7.81 -25.63 -8.86
CA GLU A 68 6.72 -26.52 -9.31
C GLU A 68 5.79 -25.83 -10.31
N LYS A 69 5.33 -24.61 -10.00
CA LYS A 69 4.44 -23.83 -10.89
C LYS A 69 5.15 -23.33 -12.17
N GLY A 70 6.49 -23.25 -12.17
CA GLY A 70 7.28 -22.73 -13.29
C GLY A 70 6.92 -21.30 -13.72
N SER A 71 6.22 -20.57 -12.86
CA SER A 71 5.63 -19.25 -13.12
C SER A 71 6.14 -18.26 -12.09
N ARG A 72 6.37 -17.03 -12.52
CA ARG A 72 6.90 -15.96 -11.67
C ARG A 72 5.91 -15.58 -10.56
N ILE A 73 6.27 -15.92 -9.32
CA ILE A 73 5.58 -15.50 -8.09
C ILE A 73 6.41 -14.38 -7.47
N LEU A 74 5.77 -13.34 -6.96
CA LEU A 74 6.45 -12.19 -6.38
C LEU A 74 6.12 -12.14 -4.89
N VAL A 75 7.07 -11.78 -4.05
CA VAL A 75 6.76 -11.54 -2.64
C VAL A 75 6.09 -10.17 -2.51
N ARG A 76 4.81 -10.15 -2.10
CA ARG A 76 4.07 -8.92 -1.82
C ARG A 76 4.56 -8.29 -0.53
N HIS A 77 4.64 -9.08 0.53
CA HIS A 77 5.14 -8.68 1.84
C HIS A 77 5.54 -9.89 2.69
N ARG A 78 6.32 -9.67 3.76
CA ARG A 78 6.51 -10.68 4.81
C ARG A 78 5.24 -10.77 5.67
N GLY A 79 5.00 -11.93 6.25
CA GLY A 79 3.75 -12.28 6.93
C GLY A 79 2.77 -13.01 6.02
N GLU A 80 1.72 -13.55 6.62
CA GLU A 80 0.64 -14.22 5.91
C GLU A 80 -0.11 -13.26 5.00
N CYS A 81 -0.58 -13.75 3.86
CA CYS A 81 -1.57 -13.00 3.10
C CYS A 81 -2.77 -12.74 4.00
N LYS A 82 -3.08 -11.47 4.20
CA LYS A 82 -4.36 -11.11 4.78
C LYS A 82 -5.39 -11.61 3.80
N GLU A 83 -6.35 -12.38 4.28
CA GLU A 83 -7.55 -12.63 3.50
C GLU A 83 -7.96 -11.27 2.94
N LYS A 84 -8.26 -11.24 1.64
CA LYS A 84 -9.26 -10.29 1.20
C LYS A 84 -10.47 -10.74 2.00
N LYS A 85 -10.64 -10.18 3.21
CA LYS A 85 -11.97 -9.87 3.69
C LYS A 85 -12.52 -9.20 2.45
N GLN A 86 -13.37 -9.91 1.71
CA GLN A 86 -14.47 -9.24 1.05
C GLN A 86 -14.91 -8.33 2.17
N GLN A 87 -14.53 -7.05 2.07
CA GLN A 87 -15.00 -6.06 3.02
C GLN A 87 -16.47 -6.40 3.08
N PRO A 88 -16.99 -6.88 4.23
CA PRO A 88 -18.33 -7.43 4.28
C PRO A 88 -19.16 -6.42 3.55
N LEU A 89 -19.73 -6.79 2.39
CA LEU A 89 -20.34 -5.90 1.40
C LEU A 89 -20.78 -4.66 2.14
N GLU A 90 -20.01 -3.56 2.06
CA GLU A 90 -20.12 -2.47 3.04
C GLU A 90 -21.59 -2.11 3.12
N THR A 91 -22.16 -2.49 4.26
CA THR A 91 -23.57 -2.42 4.56
C THR A 91 -23.78 -0.95 4.82
N GLU A 92 -24.23 -0.27 3.78
CA GLU A 92 -24.36 1.18 3.70
C GLU A 92 -23.03 1.94 3.86
N PRO A 93 -22.75 2.94 3.02
CA PRO A 93 -21.66 3.87 3.32
C PRO A 93 -21.90 4.41 4.72
N LEU A 94 -20.87 4.37 5.59
CA LEU A 94 -20.84 5.11 6.85
C LEU A 94 -21.29 6.54 6.54
N SER A 95 -22.55 6.83 6.82
CA SER A 95 -23.20 8.05 6.39
C SER A 95 -23.74 8.72 7.63
N VAL A 96 -23.25 9.93 7.86
CA VAL A 96 -23.84 10.82 8.86
C VAL A 96 -25.05 11.47 8.20
N ASP A 97 -26.22 11.26 8.79
CA ASP A 97 -27.44 11.92 8.35
C ASP A 97 -27.40 13.40 8.74
N CYS A 98 -26.95 14.23 7.79
CA CYS A 98 -26.87 15.67 7.99
C CYS A 98 -28.24 16.37 8.03
N GLN A 99 -29.34 15.66 7.79
CA GLN A 99 -30.68 16.23 7.89
C GLN A 99 -31.06 16.57 9.33
N GLN A 100 -30.60 15.78 10.29
CA GLN A 100 -30.84 16.00 11.73
C GLN A 100 -30.22 17.32 12.24
N PHE A 101 -29.15 17.76 11.59
CA PHE A 101 -28.42 18.97 11.97
C PHE A 101 -28.88 20.22 11.19
N LYS A 102 -30.00 20.16 10.45
CA LYS A 102 -30.55 21.31 9.69
C LYS A 102 -31.20 22.38 10.57
N SER A 103 -31.78 22.00 11.70
CA SER A 103 -32.61 22.88 12.54
C SER A 103 -31.86 23.62 13.65
N TYR A 104 -30.68 23.12 14.06
CA TYR A 104 -29.81 23.78 15.02
C TYR A 104 -28.86 24.67 14.23
N GLY A 105 -29.19 25.96 14.08
CA GLY A 105 -28.37 26.87 13.29
C GLY A 105 -26.94 26.87 13.80
N SER A 106 -25.96 26.47 12.98
CA SER A 106 -24.50 26.52 13.16
C SER A 106 -23.85 26.10 14.51
N TYR A 107 -24.60 25.82 15.58
CA TYR A 107 -24.09 25.52 16.91
C TYR A 107 -24.01 24.00 17.08
N CYS A 108 -22.80 23.50 17.31
CA CYS A 108 -22.54 22.10 17.64
C CYS A 108 -22.23 21.96 19.13
N THR A 109 -22.62 20.82 19.72
CA THR A 109 -22.19 20.45 21.06
C THR A 109 -20.67 20.20 21.10
N LEU A 110 -20.09 20.27 22.30
CA LEU A 110 -18.68 19.95 22.55
C LEU A 110 -18.44 18.45 22.78
N GLU A 111 -19.42 17.60 22.50
CA GLU A 111 -19.27 16.16 22.60
C GLU A 111 -18.20 15.66 21.61
N TYR A 112 -17.30 14.79 22.09
CA TYR A 112 -16.18 14.29 21.31
C TYR A 112 -16.40 12.85 20.85
N ASN A 113 -17.01 12.72 19.67
CA ASN A 113 -17.23 11.47 18.96
C ASN A 113 -16.64 11.59 17.55
N PRO A 114 -15.30 11.52 17.41
CA PRO A 114 -14.64 11.99 16.21
C PRO A 114 -14.89 11.09 15.01
N LEU A 115 -14.76 11.67 13.82
CA LEU A 115 -14.76 10.94 12.55
C LEU A 115 -13.77 11.58 11.58
N CYS A 116 -13.25 10.76 10.67
CA CYS A 116 -12.30 11.20 9.65
C CYS A 116 -13.00 11.43 8.31
N GLY A 117 -12.90 12.64 7.77
CA GLY A 117 -13.40 12.95 6.44
C GLY A 117 -12.51 12.43 5.31
N SER A 118 -13.07 12.33 4.11
CA SER A 118 -12.34 12.02 2.87
C SER A 118 -11.29 13.08 2.52
N ASN A 119 -11.43 14.30 3.04
CA ASN A 119 -10.45 15.38 2.96
C ASN A 119 -9.29 15.24 3.96
N GLY A 120 -9.27 14.18 4.78
CA GLY A 120 -8.22 13.95 5.77
C GLY A 120 -8.34 14.82 7.02
N VAL A 121 -9.47 15.51 7.21
CA VAL A 121 -9.76 16.32 8.39
C VAL A 121 -10.51 15.48 9.42
N THR A 122 -10.07 15.55 10.68
CA THR A 122 -10.82 15.03 11.83
C THR A 122 -11.90 16.03 12.21
N TYR A 123 -13.16 15.57 12.22
CA TYR A 123 -14.27 16.34 12.77
C TYR A 123 -14.56 15.81 14.17
N SER A 124 -14.70 16.70 15.15
CA SER A 124 -14.91 16.36 16.56
C SER A 124 -16.20 15.59 16.82
N ASN A 125 -17.22 15.81 15.98
CA ASN A 125 -18.49 15.08 15.97
C ASN A 125 -19.23 15.22 14.64
N ASP A 126 -20.31 14.47 14.51
CA ASP A 126 -21.22 14.44 13.35
C ASP A 126 -21.75 15.83 12.97
N CYS A 127 -22.04 16.68 13.95
CA CYS A 127 -22.50 18.05 13.72
C CYS A 127 -21.45 18.89 12.99
N ASN A 128 -20.20 18.87 13.49
CA ASN A 128 -19.09 19.61 12.88
C ASN A 128 -18.79 19.11 11.45
N PHE A 129 -18.87 17.79 11.22
CA PHE A 129 -18.77 17.24 9.87
C PHE A 129 -19.89 17.75 8.96
N CYS A 130 -21.13 17.73 9.44
CA CYS A 130 -22.28 18.18 8.67
C CYS A 130 -22.30 19.68 8.40
N ALA A 131 -21.73 20.50 9.30
CA ALA A 131 -21.52 21.92 9.05
C ALA A 131 -20.58 22.13 7.86
N ALA A 132 -19.40 21.49 7.88
CA ALA A 132 -18.42 21.57 6.79
C ALA A 132 -18.97 20.98 5.47
N LYS A 133 -19.74 19.89 5.53
CA LYS A 133 -20.34 19.25 4.35
C LYS A 133 -21.36 20.14 3.64
N ARG A 134 -21.99 21.07 4.36
CA ARG A 134 -22.98 22.03 3.83
C ARG A 134 -22.35 23.26 3.20
N GLU A 135 -21.05 23.49 3.40
CA GLU A 135 -20.34 24.58 2.72
C GLU A 135 -20.38 24.39 1.20
N LYS A 136 -20.55 25.49 0.47
CA LYS A 136 -20.71 25.46 -0.99
C LYS A 136 -19.45 24.85 -1.64
N GLY A 137 -19.62 23.74 -2.33
CA GLY A 137 -18.53 23.04 -3.01
C GLY A 137 -17.86 21.93 -2.19
N SER A 138 -18.23 21.76 -0.92
CA SER A 138 -17.72 20.68 -0.09
C SER A 138 -18.32 19.33 -0.49
N ARG A 139 -17.49 18.46 -1.07
CA ARG A 139 -17.82 17.05 -1.36
C ARG A 139 -17.06 16.12 -0.42
N ILE A 140 -17.34 16.25 0.87
CA ILE A 140 -16.72 15.42 1.92
C ILE A 140 -17.59 14.19 2.23
N LEU A 141 -16.94 13.02 2.29
CA LEU A 141 -17.52 11.75 2.71
C LEU A 141 -16.88 11.34 4.04
N VAL A 142 -17.56 10.48 4.79
CA VAL A 142 -16.93 9.84 5.94
C VAL A 142 -15.98 8.78 5.41
N ARG A 143 -14.72 8.83 5.84
CA ARG A 143 -13.72 7.80 5.53
C ARG A 143 -13.78 6.67 6.55
N HIS A 144 -13.84 7.01 7.84
CA HIS A 144 -14.05 6.08 8.95
C HIS A 144 -14.44 6.85 10.24
N ARG A 145 -14.99 6.15 11.24
CA ARG A 145 -15.14 6.70 12.61
C ARG A 145 -13.79 6.80 13.31
N GLY A 146 -13.68 7.72 14.25
CA GLY A 146 -12.43 8.08 14.92
C GLY A 146 -11.63 9.15 14.19
N GLU A 147 -10.59 9.66 14.85
CA GLU A 147 -9.69 10.67 14.30
C GLU A 147 -8.96 10.18 13.05
N CYS A 148 -8.71 11.09 12.10
CA CYS A 148 -7.78 10.82 11.04
C CYS A 148 -6.41 10.51 11.63
N LYS A 149 -5.96 9.27 11.46
CA LYS A 149 -4.57 8.92 11.71
C LYS A 149 -3.74 9.72 10.73
N GLU A 150 -2.68 10.37 11.23
CA GLU A 150 -1.65 10.89 10.34
C GLU A 150 -1.29 9.79 9.35
N LYS A 151 -1.05 10.20 8.10
CA LYS A 151 -0.29 9.35 7.19
C LYS A 151 1.10 9.22 7.79
N LYS A 152 1.27 8.38 8.83
CA LYS A 152 2.48 7.59 8.96
C LYS A 152 2.70 7.11 7.55
N GLN A 153 3.87 7.37 7.00
CA GLN A 153 4.29 6.73 5.78
C GLN A 153 4.15 5.24 6.07
N GLN A 154 2.96 4.70 5.78
CA GLN A 154 2.75 3.29 5.65
C GLN A 154 3.79 2.94 4.62
N PRO A 155 4.74 2.03 4.94
CA PRO A 155 5.73 1.62 3.98
C PRO A 155 4.99 1.36 2.69
N LEU A 156 5.30 2.19 1.70
CA LEU A 156 4.73 2.22 0.37
C LEU A 156 4.37 0.79 -0.02
N GLU A 157 3.08 0.49 -0.21
CA GLU A 157 2.67 -0.82 -0.70
C GLU A 157 3.46 -1.06 -2.00
N THR A 158 4.46 -1.95 -1.89
CA THR A 158 5.43 -2.17 -2.94
C THR A 158 4.77 -2.99 -4.03
N GLU A 159 4.55 -2.38 -5.19
CA GLU A 159 4.35 -3.11 -6.43
C GLU A 159 5.48 -4.13 -6.58
N PRO A 160 5.17 -5.44 -6.63
CA PRO A 160 6.19 -6.42 -6.37
C PRO A 160 7.10 -6.64 -7.58
N LEU A 161 8.40 -6.67 -7.33
CA LEU A 161 9.43 -7.06 -8.30
C LEU A 161 9.79 -8.51 -8.08
N SER A 162 8.92 -9.37 -8.60
CA SER A 162 9.32 -10.26 -9.68
C SER A 162 10.52 -11.17 -9.36
N VAL A 163 10.28 -12.34 -8.75
CA VAL A 163 11.21 -13.49 -8.81
C VAL A 163 10.96 -14.15 -10.15
N ASP A 164 11.94 -14.12 -11.06
CA ASP A 164 11.80 -14.84 -12.31
C ASP A 164 12.03 -16.34 -12.05
N CYS A 165 10.95 -17.04 -11.70
CA CYS A 165 10.97 -18.49 -11.49
C CYS A 165 11.43 -19.27 -12.75
N GLN A 166 11.51 -18.62 -13.93
CA GLN A 166 11.94 -19.24 -15.18
C GLN A 166 13.46 -19.32 -15.33
N GLN A 167 14.25 -18.57 -14.56
CA GLN A 167 15.72 -18.61 -14.65
C GLN A 167 16.34 -19.90 -14.07
N PHE A 168 15.51 -20.86 -13.62
CA PHE A 168 15.94 -22.12 -13.00
C PHE A 168 15.62 -23.36 -13.84
N LYS A 169 15.08 -23.22 -15.06
CA LYS A 169 14.85 -24.36 -15.98
C LYS A 169 16.10 -24.84 -16.75
N SER A 170 17.27 -24.23 -16.57
CA SER A 170 18.45 -24.50 -17.42
C SER A 170 19.54 -25.39 -16.81
N TYR A 171 19.29 -26.06 -15.69
CA TYR A 171 20.26 -27.01 -15.08
C TYR A 171 19.58 -28.28 -14.58
N GLY A 172 18.66 -28.82 -15.38
CA GLY A 172 18.21 -30.20 -15.32
C GLY A 172 18.70 -30.93 -16.56
#